data_AF-A0AAN8BT66-F1
#
_entry.id   AF-A0AAN8BT66-F1
#
_cell.length_a   1.000
_cell.length_b   1.000
_cell.length_c   1.000
_cell.angle_alpha   90.00
_cell.angle_beta   90.00
_cell.angle_gamma   90.00
#
_symmetry.space_group_name_H-M   'P 1'
#
loop_
_entity.id
_entity.type
_entity.pdbx_description
1 polymer ?
#
loop_
_entity_poly.entity_id
_entity_poly.type
_entity_poly.pdbx_seq_one_letter_code
_entity_poly.pdbx_strand_id
1 'polypeptide(L)'
;MREEDNKALGIGYKVEEDNLYMLTSINFSKRKKKMRVGNDLLLEQVRSETSNPLSRREPLSQVAGLYDPIGLVTPVKQKGTILVRKAFQETWGGKLTRETWDRPLSESLREEAIQLFEDYAQLGKIQFQRSITPDGWRGKPCGVIFSNGSERTDGAVMYLRWKRD
;
A
#
# COMPACT_ATOMS: atom_id res chain seq x y z
N MET A 1 14.98 -7.32 -14.20
CA MET A 1 14.18 -8.19 -13.30
C MET A 1 15.14 -9.25 -12.80
N ARG A 2 15.40 -9.39 -11.49
CA ARG A 2 16.35 -10.41 -11.00
C ARG A 2 15.66 -11.78 -11.00
N GLU A 3 16.28 -12.78 -11.61
CA GLU A 3 15.73 -14.13 -11.77
C GLU A 3 15.69 -14.94 -10.46
N GLU A 4 16.33 -14.45 -9.39
CA GLU A 4 16.58 -15.21 -8.15
C GLU A 4 15.56 -14.98 -7.02
N ASP A 5 14.61 -14.04 -7.17
CA ASP A 5 13.66 -13.72 -6.11
C ASP A 5 12.41 -14.62 -6.20
N ASN A 6 12.20 -15.46 -5.19
CA ASN A 6 10.97 -16.22 -5.01
C ASN A 6 9.82 -15.25 -4.70
N LYS A 7 8.70 -15.36 -5.41
CA LYS A 7 7.52 -14.52 -5.18
C LYS A 7 6.23 -15.31 -5.15
N ALA A 8 5.34 -14.92 -4.25
CA ALA A 8 3.99 -15.46 -4.16
C ALA A 8 3.03 -14.35 -3.73
N LEU A 9 1.93 -14.21 -4.47
CA LEU A 9 0.80 -13.36 -4.09
C LEU A 9 1.22 -11.96 -3.57
N GLY A 10 1.95 -11.19 -4.38
CA GLY A 10 2.33 -9.81 -4.02
C GLY A 10 3.48 -9.67 -3.01
N ILE A 11 4.09 -10.76 -2.57
CA ILE A 11 5.24 -10.76 -1.66
C ILE A 11 6.44 -11.40 -2.37
N GLY A 12 7.59 -10.74 -2.29
CA GLY A 12 8.88 -11.27 -2.69
C GLY A 12 9.72 -11.70 -1.48
N TYR A 13 10.61 -12.66 -1.70
CA TYR A 13 11.53 -13.19 -0.70
C TYR A 13 12.95 -13.19 -1.22
N LYS A 14 13.82 -12.47 -0.51
CA LYS A 14 15.28 -12.48 -0.70
C LYS A 14 15.88 -13.54 0.20
N VAL A 15 16.20 -14.68 -0.39
CA VAL A 15 16.66 -15.87 0.33
C VAL A 15 17.96 -15.60 1.08
N GLU A 16 18.94 -14.98 0.42
CA GLU A 16 20.28 -14.71 1.00
C GLU A 16 20.23 -13.78 2.22
N GLU A 17 19.30 -12.83 2.23
CA GLU A 17 19.15 -11.82 3.31
C GLU A 17 18.12 -12.25 4.38
N ASP A 18 17.44 -13.39 4.18
CA ASP A 18 16.24 -13.83 4.90
C ASP A 18 15.15 -12.75 5.08
N ASN A 19 14.95 -11.94 4.04
CA ASN A 19 14.06 -10.78 4.08
C ASN A 19 12.89 -10.89 3.08
N LEU A 20 11.69 -10.55 3.56
CA LEU A 20 10.50 -10.34 2.74
C LEU A 20 10.45 -8.90 2.22
N TYR A 21 9.83 -8.70 1.06
CA TYR A 21 9.53 -7.38 0.53
C TYR A 21 8.19 -7.39 -0.20
N MET A 22 7.57 -6.21 -0.33
CA MET A 22 6.28 -6.09 -1.00
C MET A 22 6.47 -5.80 -2.49
N LEU A 23 5.69 -6.49 -3.33
CA LEU A 23 5.54 -6.13 -4.73
C LEU A 23 4.53 -4.99 -4.82
N THR A 24 5.03 -3.79 -5.06
CA THR A 24 4.21 -2.60 -5.29
C THR A 24 4.34 -2.14 -6.72
N SER A 25 3.26 -1.58 -7.26
CA SER A 25 3.22 -1.08 -8.63
C SER A 25 2.33 0.15 -8.69
N ILE A 26 2.86 1.27 -9.16
CA ILE A 26 2.06 2.43 -9.56
C ILE A 26 2.11 2.52 -11.07
N ASN A 27 0.97 2.36 -11.72
CA ASN A 27 0.93 2.26 -13.18
C ASN A 27 -0.41 2.74 -13.73
N PHE A 28 -0.39 3.83 -14.50
CA PHE A 28 -1.57 4.42 -15.11
C PHE A 28 -1.79 3.97 -16.57
N SER A 29 -0.90 3.15 -17.13
CA SER A 29 -1.00 2.71 -18.52
C SER A 29 -2.26 1.87 -18.79
N LYS A 30 -2.69 1.82 -20.05
CA LYS A 30 -3.84 0.99 -20.45
C LYS A 30 -3.60 -0.48 -20.12
N ARG A 31 -4.69 -1.20 -19.85
CA ARG A 31 -4.64 -2.66 -19.70
C ARG A 31 -4.91 -3.36 -21.01
N LYS A 32 -4.16 -4.42 -21.30
CA LYS A 32 -4.42 -5.38 -22.40
C LYS A 32 -4.43 -6.78 -21.80
N LYS A 33 -5.50 -7.56 -22.03
CA LYS A 33 -5.69 -8.89 -21.43
C LYS A 33 -5.51 -8.89 -19.89
N LYS A 34 -6.11 -7.91 -19.20
CA LYS A 34 -6.04 -7.67 -17.74
C LYS A 34 -4.67 -7.21 -17.18
N MET A 35 -3.61 -7.18 -17.99
CA MET A 35 -2.27 -6.72 -17.62
C MET A 35 -2.04 -5.27 -18.02
N ARG A 36 -1.29 -4.50 -17.21
CA ARG A 36 -0.79 -3.16 -17.60
C ARG A 36 0.27 -3.32 -18.69
N VAL A 37 0.32 -2.37 -19.63
CA VAL A 37 1.20 -2.44 -20.81
C VAL A 37 2.45 -1.57 -20.65
N GLY A 38 2.35 -0.48 -19.90
CA GLY A 38 3.49 0.38 -19.56
C GLY A 38 4.26 -0.15 -18.34
N ASN A 39 5.43 0.44 -18.11
CA ASN A 39 6.24 0.16 -16.93
C ASN A 39 5.63 0.79 -15.68
N ASP A 40 5.94 0.19 -14.52
CA ASP A 40 5.62 0.80 -13.24
C ASP A 40 6.47 2.05 -13.02
N LEU A 41 5.87 3.08 -12.43
CA LEU A 41 6.52 4.35 -12.18
C LEU A 41 7.56 4.23 -11.07
N LEU A 42 8.70 4.89 -11.27
CA LEU A 42 9.65 5.18 -10.21
C LEU A 42 9.13 6.31 -9.32
N LEU A 43 9.66 6.40 -8.10
CA LEU A 43 9.22 7.39 -7.10
C LEU A 43 9.24 8.82 -7.65
N GLU A 44 10.33 9.19 -8.32
CA GLU A 44 10.54 10.50 -8.94
C GLU A 44 9.59 10.80 -10.10
N GLN A 45 8.98 9.75 -10.70
CA GLN A 45 8.03 9.88 -11.81
C GLN A 45 6.59 9.97 -11.32
N VAL A 46 6.28 9.52 -10.10
CA VAL A 46 4.91 9.42 -9.60
C VAL A 46 4.17 10.75 -9.75
N ARG A 47 4.77 11.84 -9.28
CA ARG A 47 4.14 13.16 -9.28
C ARG A 47 3.92 13.73 -10.68
N SER A 48 4.90 13.61 -11.57
CA SER A 48 4.84 14.15 -12.94
C SER A 48 3.95 13.32 -13.87
N GLU A 49 3.91 12.00 -13.69
CA GLU A 49 3.18 11.07 -14.55
C GLU A 49 1.76 10.73 -14.04
N THR A 50 1.37 11.22 -12.85
CA THR A 50 0.00 11.08 -12.36
C THR A 50 -0.95 11.95 -13.18
N SER A 51 -2.01 11.32 -13.72
CA SER A 51 -3.05 11.98 -14.52
C SER A 51 -3.52 13.31 -13.94
N ASN A 52 -3.70 14.31 -14.81
CA ASN A 52 -4.35 15.57 -14.47
C ASN A 52 -5.46 15.89 -15.50
N PRO A 53 -6.74 15.72 -15.14
CA PRO A 53 -7.22 15.40 -13.81
C PRO A 53 -7.09 13.90 -13.46
N LEU A 54 -7.04 13.59 -12.16
CA LEU A 54 -7.06 12.22 -11.62
C LEU A 54 -8.50 11.83 -11.28
N SER A 55 -9.01 10.77 -11.90
CA SER A 55 -10.37 10.26 -11.65
C SER A 55 -10.47 9.44 -10.36
N ARG A 56 -11.67 9.32 -9.78
CA ARG A 56 -11.90 8.51 -8.56
C ARG A 56 -11.58 7.01 -8.77
N ARG A 57 -11.74 6.50 -9.99
CA ARG A 57 -11.42 5.11 -10.35
C ARG A 57 -9.92 4.81 -10.30
N GLU A 58 -9.07 5.78 -10.60
CA GLU A 58 -7.62 5.56 -10.68
C GLU A 58 -6.98 5.21 -9.33
N PRO A 59 -7.17 5.98 -8.23
CA PRO A 59 -6.70 5.59 -6.90
C PRO A 59 -7.21 4.23 -6.46
N LEU A 60 -8.49 3.91 -6.69
CA LEU A 60 -9.00 2.59 -6.37
C LEU A 60 -8.21 1.50 -7.10
N SER A 61 -7.95 1.68 -8.40
CA SER A 61 -7.19 0.69 -9.15
C SER A 61 -5.75 0.53 -8.65
N GLN A 62 -5.10 1.58 -8.14
CA GLN A 62 -3.75 1.48 -7.58
C GLN A 62 -3.81 0.82 -6.18
N VAL A 63 -4.72 1.26 -5.31
CA VAL A 63 -4.92 0.73 -3.94
C VAL A 63 -5.28 -0.75 -3.96
N ALA A 64 -6.17 -1.18 -4.85
CA ALA A 64 -6.53 -2.58 -4.99
C ALA A 64 -5.37 -3.46 -5.50
N GLY A 65 -4.35 -2.85 -6.12
CA GLY A 65 -3.14 -3.54 -6.55
C GLY A 65 -2.19 -3.90 -5.38
N LEU A 66 -2.28 -3.21 -4.25
CA LEU A 66 -1.49 -3.52 -3.06
C LEU A 66 -2.09 -4.70 -2.29
N TYR A 67 -1.66 -5.91 -2.67
CA TYR A 67 -2.04 -7.13 -1.98
C TYR A 67 -1.10 -7.39 -0.79
N ASP A 68 -1.70 -7.63 0.38
CA ASP A 68 -0.98 -7.81 1.65
C ASP A 68 -1.60 -8.98 2.43
N PRO A 69 -1.27 -10.22 2.06
CA PRO A 69 -1.92 -11.40 2.61
C PRO A 69 -1.51 -11.73 4.06
N ILE A 70 -0.37 -11.23 4.54
CA ILE A 70 0.15 -11.51 5.89
C ILE A 70 0.20 -10.26 6.79
N GLY A 71 -0.28 -9.12 6.28
CA GLY A 71 -0.49 -7.90 7.06
C GLY A 71 0.77 -7.05 7.31
N LEU A 72 1.86 -7.25 6.56
CA LEU A 72 3.13 -6.52 6.77
C LEU A 72 2.99 -5.01 6.55
N VAL A 73 2.06 -4.61 5.70
CA VAL A 73 1.88 -3.21 5.26
C VAL A 73 0.46 -2.71 5.48
N THR A 74 -0.29 -3.39 6.36
CA THR A 74 -1.66 -3.04 6.77
C THR A 74 -1.83 -1.54 7.04
N PRO A 75 -0.93 -0.84 7.77
CA PRO A 75 -1.08 0.59 8.02
C PRO A 75 -1.08 1.44 6.73
N VAL A 76 -0.21 1.11 5.77
CA VAL A 76 -0.10 1.81 4.49
C VAL A 76 -1.28 1.47 3.58
N LYS A 77 -1.74 0.21 3.59
CA LYS A 77 -2.96 -0.21 2.89
C LYS A 77 -4.22 0.50 3.43
N GLN A 78 -4.27 0.74 4.73
CA GLN A 78 -5.38 1.44 5.37
C GLN A 78 -5.46 2.90 4.93
N LYS A 79 -4.33 3.59 4.75
CA LYS A 79 -4.31 4.94 4.15
C LYS A 79 -5.02 4.96 2.79
N GLY A 80 -4.75 3.96 1.94
CA GLY A 80 -5.41 3.81 0.64
C GLY A 80 -6.91 3.59 0.73
N THR A 81 -7.37 2.76 1.67
CA THR A 81 -8.80 2.55 1.92
C THR A 81 -9.50 3.83 2.35
N ILE A 82 -8.87 4.62 3.23
CA ILE A 82 -9.38 5.93 3.68
C ILE A 82 -9.44 6.91 2.50
N LEU A 83 -8.40 6.99 1.68
CA LEU A 83 -8.37 7.86 0.50
C LEU A 83 -9.49 7.52 -0.49
N VAL A 84 -9.65 6.23 -0.81
CA VAL A 84 -10.74 5.76 -1.68
C VAL A 84 -12.09 6.15 -1.08
N ARG A 85 -12.32 5.91 0.21
CA ARG A 85 -13.56 6.31 0.88
C ARG A 85 -13.82 7.82 0.74
N LYS A 86 -12.83 8.66 1.02
CA LYS A 86 -12.94 10.12 0.86
C LYS A 86 -13.30 10.50 -0.59
N ALA A 87 -12.63 9.91 -1.57
CA ALA A 87 -12.89 10.14 -2.99
C ALA A 87 -14.35 9.84 -3.37
N PHE A 88 -14.91 8.72 -2.89
CA PHE A 88 -16.31 8.37 -3.17
C PHE A 88 -17.33 9.20 -2.40
N GLN A 89 -16.97 9.73 -1.23
CA GLN A 89 -17.81 10.60 -0.42
C GLN A 89 -17.75 12.07 -0.85
N GLU A 90 -16.80 12.45 -1.71
CA GLU A 90 -16.65 13.82 -2.18
C GLU A 90 -17.91 14.28 -2.93
N THR A 91 -18.58 15.29 -2.38
CA THR A 91 -19.75 15.93 -2.96
C THR A 91 -19.31 16.98 -3.97
N TRP A 92 -19.92 16.96 -5.14
CA TRP A 92 -19.73 18.00 -6.15
C TRP A 92 -20.98 18.88 -6.17
N GLY A 93 -20.80 20.19 -5.94
CA GLY A 93 -21.93 21.13 -5.88
C GLY A 93 -22.97 20.78 -4.79
N GLY A 94 -22.52 20.18 -3.67
CA GLY A 94 -23.38 19.83 -2.53
C GLY A 94 -24.33 18.63 -2.75
N LYS A 95 -24.21 17.90 -3.87
CA LYS A 95 -25.02 16.70 -4.13
C LYS A 95 -24.15 15.48 -4.37
N LEU A 96 -24.56 14.35 -3.81
CA LEU A 96 -24.00 13.04 -4.12
C LEU A 96 -24.57 12.59 -5.48
N THR A 97 -23.70 12.48 -6.48
CA THR A 97 -24.10 12.00 -7.81
C THR A 97 -23.96 10.48 -7.86
N ARG A 98 -24.84 9.80 -8.64
CA ARG A 98 -24.85 8.33 -8.72
C ARG A 98 -23.68 7.76 -9.54
N GLU A 99 -23.11 8.54 -10.45
CA GLU A 99 -22.00 8.13 -11.32
C GLU A 99 -20.78 9.02 -11.10
N THR A 100 -19.89 8.56 -10.21
CA THR A 100 -18.73 9.33 -9.77
C THR A 100 -17.39 8.75 -10.20
N TRP A 101 -17.36 7.52 -10.74
CA TRP A 101 -16.12 6.79 -11.01
C TRP A 101 -15.12 7.56 -11.88
N ASP A 102 -15.62 8.18 -12.95
CA ASP A 102 -14.82 8.95 -13.91
C ASP A 102 -14.75 10.45 -13.57
N ARG A 103 -15.36 10.86 -12.45
CA ARG A 103 -15.25 12.24 -11.99
C ARG A 103 -13.84 12.50 -11.49
N PRO A 104 -13.27 13.68 -11.79
CA PRO A 104 -11.98 14.03 -11.25
C PRO A 104 -12.08 14.29 -9.73
N LEU A 105 -10.96 14.14 -9.04
CA LEU A 105 -10.82 14.52 -7.64
C LEU A 105 -10.67 16.05 -7.50
N SER A 106 -11.05 16.59 -6.35
CA SER A 106 -10.55 17.89 -5.92
C SER A 106 -9.02 17.92 -5.85
N GLU A 107 -8.45 19.11 -5.93
CA GLU A 107 -6.99 19.30 -5.87
C GLU A 107 -6.38 18.70 -4.60
N SER A 108 -7.05 18.86 -3.45
CA SER A 108 -6.59 18.31 -2.17
C SER A 108 -6.58 16.79 -2.17
N LEU A 109 -7.65 16.13 -2.63
CA LEU A 109 -7.68 14.67 -2.71
C LEU A 109 -6.74 14.12 -3.80
N ARG A 110 -6.51 14.87 -4.88
CA ARG A 110 -5.50 14.52 -5.88
C ARG A 110 -4.10 14.55 -5.27
N GLU A 111 -3.77 15.57 -4.48
CA GLU A 111 -2.49 15.64 -3.79
C GLU A 111 -2.32 14.53 -2.75
N GLU A 112 -3.35 14.23 -1.95
CA GLU A 112 -3.34 13.07 -1.02
C GLU A 112 -3.12 11.75 -1.78
N ALA A 113 -3.69 11.60 -2.98
CA ALA A 113 -3.49 10.42 -3.81
C ALA A 113 -2.06 10.30 -4.32
N ILE A 114 -1.46 11.42 -4.79
CA ILE A 114 -0.07 11.45 -5.25
C ILE A 114 0.87 11.04 -4.11
N GLN A 115 0.69 11.60 -2.92
CA GLN A 115 1.49 11.25 -1.74
C GLN A 115 1.37 9.76 -1.39
N LEU A 116 0.17 9.19 -1.47
CA LEU A 116 -0.02 7.75 -1.27
C LEU A 116 0.70 6.90 -2.34
N PHE A 117 0.70 7.35 -3.59
CA PHE A 117 1.41 6.65 -4.66
C PHE A 117 2.94 6.73 -4.47
N GLU A 118 3.44 7.87 -3.98
CA GLU A 118 4.84 8.03 -3.57
C GLU A 118 5.18 7.06 -2.41
N ASP A 119 4.32 6.98 -1.38
CA ASP A 119 4.43 6.00 -0.28
C ASP A 119 4.52 4.56 -0.83
N TYR A 120 3.68 4.20 -1.82
CA TYR A 120 3.67 2.85 -2.41
C TYR A 120 4.93 2.56 -3.23
N ALA A 121 5.43 3.54 -3.98
CA ALA A 121 6.68 3.41 -4.71
C ALA A 121 7.88 3.25 -3.76
N GLN A 122 7.86 3.93 -2.61
CA GLN A 122 8.86 3.76 -1.56
C GLN A 122 8.71 2.42 -0.82
N LEU A 123 7.48 1.96 -0.61
CA LEU A 123 7.19 0.69 0.09
C LEU A 123 7.85 -0.52 -0.58
N GLY A 124 7.93 -0.52 -1.92
CA GLY A 124 8.63 -1.57 -2.68
C GLY A 124 10.14 -1.64 -2.41
N LYS A 125 10.72 -0.64 -1.75
CA LYS A 125 12.13 -0.59 -1.33
C LYS A 125 12.33 -1.06 0.11
N ILE A 126 11.25 -1.20 0.89
CA ILE A 126 11.30 -1.63 2.29
C ILE A 126 11.41 -3.14 2.36
N GLN A 127 12.22 -3.62 3.29
CA GLN A 127 12.39 -5.04 3.58
C GLN A 127 11.97 -5.34 5.02
N PHE A 128 11.48 -6.56 5.22
CA PHE A 128 11.03 -7.08 6.51
C PHE A 128 11.79 -8.37 6.80
N GLN A 129 12.31 -8.52 8.01
CA GLN A 129 12.86 -9.80 8.46
C GLN A 129 11.75 -10.87 8.39
N ARG A 130 12.02 -11.99 7.72
CA ARG A 130 11.05 -13.08 7.63
C ARG A 130 10.80 -13.71 9.00
N SER A 131 11.85 -13.90 9.78
CA SER A 131 11.75 -14.35 11.17
C SER A 131 11.44 -13.19 12.10
N ILE A 132 10.37 -13.32 12.88
CA ILE A 132 10.05 -12.39 13.97
C ILE A 132 10.78 -12.75 15.27
N THR A 133 11.39 -13.94 15.34
CA THR A 133 12.15 -14.41 16.50
C THR A 133 13.61 -13.96 16.39
N PRO A 134 14.14 -13.20 17.36
CA PRO A 134 15.53 -12.74 17.34
C PRO A 134 16.50 -13.85 17.75
N ASP A 135 17.76 -13.73 17.33
CA ASP A 135 18.82 -14.64 17.77
C ASP A 135 19.08 -14.57 19.28
N GLY A 136 19.46 -15.71 19.86
CA GLY A 136 19.76 -15.84 21.29
C GLY A 136 18.55 -15.69 22.20
N TRP A 137 17.35 -16.03 21.72
CA TRP A 137 16.12 -15.96 22.50
C TRP A 137 16.06 -17.05 23.58
N ARG A 138 15.45 -16.75 24.73
CA ARG A 138 15.14 -17.74 25.77
C ARG A 138 13.65 -17.76 26.11
N GLY A 139 13.10 -18.97 26.19
CA GLY A 139 11.72 -19.19 26.65
C GLY A 139 10.65 -18.65 25.70
N LYS A 140 9.44 -18.44 26.22
CA LYS A 140 8.31 -17.94 25.41
C LYS A 140 8.35 -16.40 25.32
N PRO A 141 7.99 -15.80 24.17
CA PRO A 141 7.83 -14.35 24.09
C PRO A 141 6.67 -13.86 24.93
N CYS A 142 6.74 -12.60 25.33
CA CYS A 142 5.60 -11.83 25.81
C CYS A 142 4.99 -11.07 24.62
N GLY A 143 3.68 -11.21 24.41
CA GLY A 143 2.93 -10.40 23.45
C GLY A 143 2.57 -9.05 24.07
N VAL A 144 2.95 -7.96 23.41
CA VAL A 144 2.59 -6.59 23.79
C VAL A 144 1.71 -6.01 22.70
N ILE A 145 0.45 -5.72 23.04
CA ILE A 145 -0.55 -5.24 22.08
C ILE A 145 -0.87 -3.79 22.41
N PHE A 146 -0.85 -2.94 21.39
CA PHE A 146 -1.37 -1.58 21.44
C PHE A 146 -2.52 -1.47 20.45
N SER A 147 -3.62 -0.85 20.88
CA SER A 147 -4.77 -0.57 20.02
C SER A 147 -5.20 0.87 20.18
N ASN A 148 -5.60 1.50 19.08
CA ASN A 148 -6.20 2.82 19.09
C ASN A 148 -7.31 2.91 18.05
N GLY A 149 -8.31 3.73 18.32
CA GLY A 149 -9.47 3.94 17.47
C GLY A 149 -9.71 5.41 17.16
N SER A 150 -10.30 5.66 16.00
CA SER A 150 -10.72 6.99 15.56
C SER A 150 -11.98 6.89 14.73
N GLU A 151 -12.67 8.00 14.51
CA GLU A 151 -13.85 8.06 13.62
C GLU A 151 -13.57 7.58 12.18
N ARG A 152 -12.29 7.57 11.79
CA ARG A 152 -11.85 7.19 10.44
C ARG A 152 -11.49 5.71 10.34
N THR A 153 -10.89 5.15 11.38
CA THR A 153 -10.34 3.80 11.41
C THR A 153 -9.97 3.38 12.82
N ASP A 154 -10.04 2.08 13.07
CA ASP A 154 -9.43 1.41 14.21
C ASP A 154 -8.18 0.64 13.76
N GLY A 155 -7.25 0.44 14.69
CA GLY A 155 -6.02 -0.29 14.42
C GLY A 155 -5.43 -0.89 15.69
N ALA A 156 -4.74 -2.02 15.51
CA ALA A 156 -3.97 -2.66 16.56
C ALA A 156 -2.63 -3.14 16.00
N VAL A 157 -1.61 -3.11 16.85
CA VAL A 157 -0.28 -3.67 16.57
C VAL A 157 0.10 -4.62 17.69
N MET A 158 0.73 -5.73 17.31
CA MET A 158 1.25 -6.72 18.24
C MET A 158 2.76 -6.81 18.08
N TYR A 159 3.47 -6.63 19.18
CA TYR A 159 4.90 -6.88 19.29
C TYR A 159 5.12 -8.17 20.07
N LEU A 160 6.11 -8.94 19.66
CA LEU A 160 6.61 -10.07 20.44
C LEU A 160 7.94 -9.65 21.08
N ARG A 161 8.03 -9.75 22.40
CA ARG A 161 9.23 -9.43 23.17
C ARG A 161 9.82 -10.70 23.77
N TRP A 162 11.04 -11.04 23.38
CA TRP A 162 11.80 -12.14 23.96
C TRP A 162 12.76 -11.64 25.04
N LYS A 163 13.04 -12.50 26.02
CA LYS A 163 14.23 -12.35 26.86
C LYS A 163 15.45 -12.78 26.04
N ARG A 164 16.51 -12.00 26.08
CA ARG A 164 17.80 -12.27 25.41
C ARG A 164 18.89 -12.43 26.47
N ASP A 165 20.00 -13.02 26.04
CA ASP A 165 21.22 -13.20 26.84
C ASP A 165 21.99 -11.90 27.04
#